data_AF-A0A3B0VX93-F1
#
_entry.id   AF-A0A3B0VX93-F1
#
_cell.length_a   1.000
_cell.length_b   1.000
_cell.length_c   1.000
_cell.angle_alpha   90.00
_cell.angle_beta   90.00
_cell.angle_gamma   90.00
#
_symmetry.space_group_name_H-M   'P 1'
#
loop_
_entity.id
_entity.type
_entity.pdbx_description
1 polymer ?
#
loop_
_entity_poly.entity_id
_entity_poly.type
_entity_poly.pdbx_seq_one_letter_code
_entity_poly.pdbx_strand_id
1 'polypeptide(L)' 'MLYSLIETAKANGLTPFSYLMFLLEELPKKPEDLAYLMPWNVELEAII' A
#
# COMPACT_ATOMS: atom_id res chain seq x y z
N MET A 1 1.87 1.09 14.54
CA MET A 1 1.14 1.68 13.40
C MET A 1 1.41 0.95 12.09
N LEU A 2 2.68 0.72 11.69
CA LEU A 2 3.00 0.01 10.44
C LEU A 2 2.38 -1.40 10.37
N TYR A 3 2.46 -2.19 11.44
CA TYR A 3 1.88 -3.53 11.50
C TYR A 3 0.37 -3.53 11.19
N SER A 4 -0.38 -2.60 11.81
CA SER A 4 -1.82 -2.44 11.57
C SER A 4 -2.12 -2.06 10.12
N LEU A 5 -1.28 -1.22 9.50
CA LEU A 5 -1.44 -0.84 8.09
C LEU A 5 -1.27 -2.04 7.16
N ILE A 6 -0.27 -2.89 7.43
CA ILE A 6 -0.03 -4.11 6.65
C ILE A 6 -1.15 -5.13 6.84
N GLU A 7 -1.67 -5.30 8.06
CA GLU A 7 -2.84 -6.18 8.28
C GLU A 7 -4.10 -5.65 7.57
N THR A 8 -4.32 -4.33 7.54
CA THR A 8 -5.40 -3.73 6.74
C THR A 8 -5.19 -3.94 5.25
N ALA A 9 -3.97 -3.79 4.74
CA ALA A 9 -3.63 -4.06 3.35
C ALA A 9 -3.95 -5.52 2.97
N LYS A 10 -3.58 -6.47 3.83
CA LYS A 10 -3.92 -7.89 3.66
C LYS A 10 -5.44 -8.12 3.65
N ALA A 11 -6.17 -7.46 4.55
CA ALA A 11 -7.63 -7.56 4.60
C ALA A 11 -8.30 -7.03 3.32
N ASN A 12 -7.66 -6.09 2.62
CA ASN A 12 -8.08 -5.58 1.32
C ASN A 12 -7.57 -6.41 0.13
N GLY A 13 -6.98 -7.59 0.39
CA GLY A 13 -6.48 -8.49 -0.66
C GLY A 13 -5.11 -8.12 -1.22
N LEU A 14 -4.42 -7.13 -0.64
CA LEU A 14 -3.09 -6.73 -1.08
C LEU A 14 -2.02 -7.64 -0.45
N THR A 15 -1.07 -8.07 -1.27
CA THR A 15 0.14 -8.74 -0.78
C THR A 15 1.04 -7.71 -0.07
N PRO A 16 1.48 -7.96 1.17
CA PRO A 16 2.33 -7.01 1.92
C PRO A 16 3.57 -6.55 1.16
N PHE A 17 4.20 -7.47 0.44
CA PHE A 17 5.39 -7.19 -0.35
C PHE A 17 5.10 -6.18 -1.48
N SER A 18 4.08 -6.44 -2.30
CA SER A 18 3.68 -5.55 -3.39
C SER A 18 3.26 -4.18 -2.88
N TYR A 19 2.50 -4.14 -1.77
CA TYR A 19 2.07 -2.89 -1.15
C TYR A 19 3.24 -2.07 -0.61
N LEU A 20 4.21 -2.69 0.05
CA LEU A 20 5.42 -2.00 0.50
C LEU A 20 6.26 -1.46 -0.66
N MET A 21 6.38 -2.22 -1.75
CA MET A 21 7.08 -1.77 -2.96
C MET A 21 6.40 -0.52 -3.54
N PHE A 22 5.09 -0.57 -3.69
CA PHE A 22 4.29 0.56 -4.15
C PHE A 22 4.47 1.80 -3.26
N LEU A 23 4.44 1.64 -1.93
CA LEU A 23 4.68 2.75 -1.02
C LEU A 23 6.08 3.36 -1.22
N LEU A 24 7.12 2.55 -1.36
CA LEU A 24 8.48 3.04 -1.57
C LEU A 24 8.66 3.76 -2.91
N GLU A 25 7.95 3.33 -3.94
CA GLU A 25 8.00 3.93 -5.28
C GLU A 25 7.19 5.23 -5.38
N GLU A 26 6.01 5.28 -4.76
CA GLU A 26 5.08 6.41 -4.90
C GLU A 26 5.28 7.50 -3.85
N LEU A 27 5.62 7.14 -2.61
CA LEU A 27 5.85 8.10 -1.52
C LEU A 27 6.78 9.27 -1.90
N PRO A 28 7.93 9.07 -2.58
CA PRO A 28 8.80 10.19 -2.96
C PRO A 28 8.21 11.09 -4.07
N LYS A 29 7.16 10.66 -4.79
CA LYS A 29 6.56 11.44 -5.89
C LYS A 29 5.65 12.56 -5.39
N LYS A 30 4.92 12.31 -4.29
CA LYS A 30 3.99 13.26 -3.66
C LYS A 30 3.99 13.07 -2.14
N PRO A 31 5.05 13.50 -1.43
CA PRO A 31 5.18 13.29 0.00
C PRO A 31 4.12 14.00 0.84
N GLU A 32 3.49 15.05 0.30
CA GLU A 32 2.44 15.83 0.96
C GLU A 32 1.04 15.19 0.92
N ASP A 33 0.82 14.22 0.03
CA ASP A 33 -0.46 13.52 -0.11
C ASP A 33 -0.26 12.03 0.17
N LEU A 34 -0.81 11.54 1.28
CA LEU A 34 -0.74 10.13 1.65
C LEU A 34 -2.08 9.40 1.41
N ALA A 35 -3.14 10.13 1.03
CA ALA A 35 -4.47 9.54 0.93
C ALA A 35 -4.51 8.48 -0.18
N TYR A 36 -3.88 8.76 -1.32
CA TYR A 36 -3.82 7.80 -2.43
C TYR A 36 -2.95 6.58 -2.14
N LEU A 37 -2.08 6.63 -1.12
CA LEU A 37 -1.24 5.51 -0.70
C LEU A 37 -1.96 4.55 0.25
N MET A 38 -3.16 4.91 0.72
CA MET A 38 -3.90 4.09 1.68
C MET A 38 -4.36 2.78 1.06
N PRO A 39 -4.38 1.68 1.83
CA PRO A 39 -4.62 0.34 1.29
C PRO A 39 -6.02 0.13 0.70
N TRP A 40 -6.97 1.04 0.92
CA TRP A 40 -8.31 1.03 0.31
C TRP A 40 -8.41 1.86 -0.97
N ASN A 41 -7.36 2.59 -1.34
CA ASN A 41 -7.29 3.42 -2.54
C ASN A 41 -6.33 2.85 -3.59
N VAL A 42 -5.78 1.66 -3.35
CA VAL A 42 -4.80 1.01 -4.23
C VAL A 42 -5.31 -0.37 -4.60
N GLU A 43 -5.37 -0.65 -5.90
CA GLU A 43 -5.61 -1.98 -6.46
C GLU A 43 -4.29 -2.47 -7.06
N LEU A 44 -3.57 -3.34 -6.34
CA LEU A 44 -2.37 -4.00 -6.86
C LEU A 44 -2.74 -5.42 -7.26
N GLU A 45 -2.46 -5.80 -8.50
CA GLU A 45 -2.68 -7.16 -8.98
C GLU A 45 -1.79 -8.12 -8.18
N ALA A 46 -2.41 -9.14 -7.58
CA ALA A 46 -1.68 -10.25 -7.01
C ALA A 46 -1.02 -11.01 -8.16
N ILE A 47 0.30 -10.91 -8.29
CA ILE A 47 1.06 -11.78 -9.17
C ILE A 47 0.90 -13.20 -8.61
N ILE A 48 0.14 -14.02 -9.34
CA ILE A 48 -0.19 -15.42 -9.04
C ILE A 48 1.07 -16.28 -9.09
#